data_AF-A0A7X6TFE9-F1
#
_entry.id   AF-A0A7X6TFE9-F1
#
_cell.length_a   1.000
_cell.length_b   1.000
_cell.length_c   1.000
_cell.angle_alpha   90.00
_cell.angle_beta   90.00
_cell.angle_gamma   90.00
#
_symmetry.space_group_name_H-M   'P 1'
#
loop_
_entity.id
_entity.type
_entity.pdbx_description
1 polymer ?
#
loop_
_entity_poly.entity_id
_entity_poly.type
_entity_poly.pdbx_seq_one_letter_code
_entity_poly.pdbx_strand_id
1 'polypeptide(L)' 'AENAGIVIQGFATKKVSDIYLSKVNIEKAAVGLFMEHAENIVFDNVISGGRVGAPSTAKTGDIERIRQQ' A
#
# COMPACT_ATOMS: atom_id res chain seq x y z
N ALA A 1 0.59 -6.98 -17.51
CA ALA A 1 0.27 -6.72 -16.09
C ALA A 1 -1.08 -6.03 -16.07
N GLU A 2 -2.16 -6.78 -15.87
CA GLU A 2 -3.50 -6.18 -15.85
C GLU A 2 -3.94 -6.10 -14.40
N ASN A 3 -3.95 -4.87 -13.87
CA ASN A 3 -4.48 -4.42 -12.57
C ASN A 3 -3.55 -4.39 -11.35
N ALA A 4 -2.23 -4.34 -11.53
CA ALA A 4 -1.31 -4.02 -10.42
C ALA A 4 -1.04 -2.50 -10.33
N GLY A 5 -1.09 -1.93 -9.12
CA GLY A 5 -0.78 -0.52 -8.88
C GLY A 5 0.71 -0.21 -9.02
N ILE A 6 1.56 -1.05 -8.41
CA ILE A 6 3.02 -1.03 -8.60
C ILE A 6 3.51 -2.45 -8.83
N VAL A 7 4.38 -2.63 -9.83
CA VAL A 7 5.05 -3.90 -10.14
C VAL A 7 6.56 -3.71 -10.01
N ILE A 8 7.19 -4.52 -9.18
CA ILE A 8 8.65 -4.59 -9.05
C ILE A 8 9.04 -6.06 -9.22
N GLN A 9 9.80 -6.35 -10.27
CA GLN A 9 10.16 -7.72 -10.61
C GLN A 9 11.65 -7.80 -10.96
N GLY A 10 12.39 -8.53 -10.14
CA GLY A 10 13.76 -8.94 -10.41
C GLY A 10 13.85 -10.38 -10.89
N PHE A 11 15.05 -10.95 -10.76
CA PHE A 11 15.32 -12.37 -11.00
C PHE A 11 15.89 -13.00 -9.73
N ALA A 12 15.76 -14.32 -9.57
CA ALA A 12 16.27 -15.04 -8.41
C ALA A 12 17.77 -14.78 -8.14
N THR A 13 18.58 -14.65 -9.19
CA THR A 13 20.01 -14.35 -9.12
C THR A 13 20.35 -12.86 -9.16
N LYS A 14 19.35 -12.01 -9.43
CA LYS A 14 19.52 -10.56 -9.58
C LYS A 14 18.28 -9.84 -9.11
N LYS A 15 18.19 -9.66 -7.79
CA LYS A 15 17.06 -8.99 -7.16
C LYS A 15 17.08 -7.49 -7.45
N VAL A 16 15.90 -6.86 -7.37
CA VAL A 16 15.79 -5.40 -7.26
C VAL A 16 15.94 -5.04 -5.78
N SER A 17 16.94 -4.25 -5.43
CA SER A 17 17.22 -3.88 -4.04
C SER A 17 17.01 -2.38 -3.79
N ASP A 18 16.91 -2.03 -2.50
CA ASP A 18 16.99 -0.66 -1.98
C ASP A 18 15.86 0.25 -2.51
N ILE A 19 14.64 -0.22 -2.29
CA ILE A 19 13.41 0.38 -2.82
C ILE A 19 12.78 1.25 -1.73
N TYR A 20 12.67 2.55 -1.99
CA TYR A 20 11.99 3.49 -1.09
C TYR A 20 10.75 4.06 -1.76
N LEU A 21 9.57 3.69 -1.27
CA LEU A 21 8.31 4.30 -1.69
C LEU A 21 7.83 5.25 -0.61
N SER A 22 7.75 6.54 -0.92
CA SER A 22 7.25 7.55 0.00
C SER A 22 6.09 8.35 -0.58
N LYS A 23 5.07 8.59 0.26
CA LYS A 23 3.88 9.41 -0.07
C LYS A 23 3.14 8.90 -1.32
N VAL A 24 2.98 7.58 -1.43
CA VAL A 24 2.30 6.93 -2.55
C VAL A 24 0.84 6.67 -2.19
N ASN A 25 -0.09 7.01 -3.09
CA ASN A 25 -1.51 6.66 -2.95
C ASN A 25 -1.98 5.85 -4.16
N ILE A 26 -2.31 4.58 -3.95
CA ILE A 26 -2.92 3.69 -4.93
C ILE A 26 -4.41 3.58 -4.60
N GLU A 27 -5.23 4.39 -5.26
CA GLU A 27 -6.67 4.50 -4.95
C GLU A 27 -7.45 3.25 -5.34
N LYS A 28 -7.16 2.66 -6.50
CA LYS A 28 -7.81 1.45 -6.98
C LYS A 28 -6.86 0.63 -7.84
N ALA A 29 -6.66 -0.63 -7.45
CA ALA A 29 -5.98 -1.65 -8.23
C ALA A 29 -6.52 -3.01 -7.80
N ALA A 30 -6.51 -4.02 -8.68
CA ALA A 30 -6.86 -5.38 -8.26
C ALA A 30 -5.74 -5.99 -7.42
N VAL A 31 -4.49 -5.59 -7.67
CA VAL A 31 -3.32 -5.91 -6.88
C VAL A 31 -2.65 -4.58 -6.52
N GLY A 32 -2.58 -4.22 -5.24
CA GLY A 32 -1.94 -2.96 -4.83
C GLY A 32 -0.47 -2.91 -5.22
N LEU A 33 0.27 -3.90 -4.74
CA LEU A 33 1.70 -4.06 -4.97
C LEU A 33 1.98 -5.50 -5.41
N PHE A 34 2.73 -5.67 -6.50
CA PHE A 34 3.31 -6.94 -6.90
C PHE A 34 4.83 -6.81 -6.82
N MET A 35 5.45 -7.62 -5.97
CA MET A 35 6.90 -7.60 -5.76
C MET A 35 7.44 -9.02 -5.81
N GLU A 36 8.34 -9.28 -6.76
CA GLU A 36 8.97 -10.58 -6.96
C GLU A 36 10.47 -10.40 -7.11
N HIS A 37 11.26 -11.20 -6.40
CA HIS A 37 12.71 -11.06 -6.32
C HIS A 37 13.15 -9.62 -6.01
N ALA A 38 12.57 -9.04 -4.96
CA ALA A 38 12.90 -7.71 -4.46
C ALA A 38 13.32 -7.78 -2.98
N GLU A 39 14.24 -6.92 -2.55
CA GLU A 39 14.73 -6.85 -1.17
C GLU A 39 15.02 -5.42 -0.72
N ASN A 40 15.18 -5.22 0.58
CA ASN A 40 15.42 -3.91 1.21
C ASN A 40 14.39 -2.85 0.80
N ILE A 41 13.12 -3.14 1.08
CA ILE A 41 11.98 -2.31 0.69
C ILE A 41 11.48 -1.53 1.90
N VAL A 42 11.38 -0.22 1.75
CA VAL A 42 10.84 0.68 2.77
C VAL A 42 9.62 1.40 2.20
N PHE A 43 8.51 1.34 2.94
CA PHE A 43 7.31 2.10 2.68
C PHE A 43 7.17 3.20 3.73
N ASP A 44 7.04 4.44 3.27
CA ASP A 44 6.83 5.61 4.10
C ASP A 44 5.57 6.34 3.64
N ASN A 45 4.51 6.28 4.44
CA ASN A 45 3.22 6.89 4.09
C ASN A 45 2.68 6.42 2.72
N VAL A 46 2.53 5.10 2.57
CA VAL A 46 1.97 4.46 1.37
C VAL A 46 0.56 3.97 1.68
N ILE A 47 -0.40 4.36 0.86
CA ILE A 47 -1.81 3.94 0.93
C ILE A 47 -2.10 3.11 -0.33
N SER A 48 -2.70 1.94 -0.16
CA SER A 48 -3.10 1.09 -1.28
C SER A 48 -4.45 0.43 -1.04
N GLY A 49 -5.36 0.56 -2.01
CA GLY A 49 -6.74 0.08 -1.90
C GLY A 49 -7.71 1.12 -1.36
N GLY A 50 -7.35 2.40 -1.48
CA GLY A 50 -8.13 3.53 -0.96
C GLY A 50 -7.89 3.81 0.52
N ARG A 51 -8.41 4.95 1.00
CA ARG A 51 -8.34 5.30 2.42
C ARG A 51 -9.35 4.46 3.20
N VAL A 52 -8.87 3.77 4.23
CA VAL A 52 -9.72 3.00 5.13
C VAL A 52 -10.65 4.00 5.83
N GLY A 53 -11.96 3.81 5.68
CA GLY A 53 -12.93 4.43 6.56
C GLY A 53 -12.83 3.86 7.97
N ALA A 54 -13.66 4.35 8.89
CA ALA A 54 -13.72 3.75 10.22
C ALA A 54 -14.04 2.24 10.10
N PRO A 55 -13.41 1.37 10.91
CA PRO A 55 -13.73 -0.05 10.94
C PRO A 55 -15.24 -0.26 11.17
N SER A 56 -15.82 -1.27 10.54
CA SER A 56 -17.26 -1.58 10.71
C SER A 56 -17.61 -1.99 12.15
N THR A 57 -16.61 -2.32 12.96
CA THR A 57 -16.71 -2.64 14.39
C THR A 57 -16.59 -1.41 15.30
N ALA A 58 -16.26 -0.24 14.76
CA ALA A 58 -16.12 0.97 15.55
C ALA A 58 -17.49 1.40 16.10
N LYS A 59 -17.54 1.77 17.38
CA LYS A 59 -18.77 2.33 17.96
C LYS A 59 -18.99 3.72 17.39
N THR A 60 -20.25 4.14 17.28
CA THR A 60 -20.62 5.46 16.74
C THR A 60 -19.85 6.61 17.39
N GLY A 61 -19.60 6.55 18.70
CA GLY A 61 -18.81 7.56 19.42
C GLY A 61 -17.32 7.59 19.06
N ASP A 62 -16.73 6.46 18.63
CA ASP A 62 -15.34 6.41 18.17
C ASP A 62 -15.22 7.01 16.77
N ILE A 63 -16.23 6.79 15.92
CA ILE A 63 -16.31 7.34 14.55
C ILE A 63 -16.42 8.87 14.60
N GLU A 64 -17.22 9.43 15.52
CA GLU A 64 -17.36 10.88 15.69
C GLU A 64 -16.05 11.55 16.13
N ARG A 65 -15.26 10.89 16.98
CA ARG A 65 -13.94 11.41 17.42
C ARG A 65 -12.93 11.47 16.27
N ILE A 66 -12.94 10.50 15.36
CA ILE A 66 -12.03 10.45 14.21
C ILE A 66 -12.34 11.54 13.19
N ARG A 67 -13.62 11.95 13.04
CA ARG A 67 -14.03 12.98 12.07
C ARG A 67 -13.73 14.42 12.50
N GLN A 68 -13.43 14.65 13.78
CA GLN A 68 -13.12 15.98 14.33
C GLN A 68 -11.60 16.28 14.38
N GLN A 69 -10.77 15.36 13.88
CA GLN A 69 -9.31 15.49 13.75
C GLN A 69 -8.95 15.67 12.27
#